data_AF-A0A532TL33-F1
#
_entry.id   AF-A0A532TL33-F1
#
_cell.length_a   1.000
_cell.length_b   1.000
_cell.length_c   1.000
_cell.angle_alpha   90.00
_cell.angle_beta   90.00
_cell.angle_gamma   90.00
#
_symmetry.space_group_name_H-M   'P 1'
#
loop_
_entity.id
_entity.type
_entity.pdbx_description
1 polymer ?
#
loop_
_entity_poly.entity_id
_entity_poly.type
_entity_poly.pdbx_seq_one_letter_code
_entity_poly.pdbx_strand_id
1 'polypeptide(L)' 'MIQMYCRKLHNPENQICQSCLVLYEYAEKRLENCQFGENKPTCKNCHIHCYKPDMREEIRKVMRYAGP' A
#
# COMPACT_ATOMS: atom_id res chain seq x y z
N MET A 1 2.99 6.46 4.10
CA MET A 1 1.65 6.80 3.55
C MET A 1 0.51 6.07 4.25
N ILE A 2 0.52 4.73 4.33
CA ILE A 2 -0.58 3.94 4.96
C ILE A 2 -0.82 4.37 6.42
N GLN A 3 0.24 4.58 7.20
CA GLN A 3 0.10 5.04 8.59
C GLN A 3 -0.56 6.42 8.72
N MET A 4 -0.26 7.36 7.81
CA MET A 4 -0.88 8.69 7.80
C MET A 4 -2.36 8.61 7.43
N TYR A 5 -2.69 7.80 6.40
CA TYR A 5 -4.06 7.50 6.02
C TYR A 5 -4.85 6.91 7.18
N CYS A 6 -4.28 5.89 7.84
CA CYS A 6 -4.89 5.22 8.98
C CYS A 6 -5.17 6.20 10.13
N ARG A 7 -4.19 7.02 10.51
CA ARG A 7 -4.33 8.01 11.58
C ARG A 7 -5.43 9.02 11.31
N LYS A 8 -5.60 9.46 10.07
CA LYS A 8 -6.59 10.47 9.70
C LYS A 8 -8.00 9.92 9.54
N LEU A 9 -8.13 8.74 8.93
CA LEU A 9 -9.44 8.19 8.55
C LEU A 9 -10.01 7.22 9.57
N HIS A 10 -9.16 6.46 10.26
CA HIS A 10 -9.60 5.41 11.19
C HIS A 10 -9.41 5.80 12.66
N ASN A 11 -8.77 6.95 12.95
CA ASN A 11 -8.51 7.48 14.29
C ASN A 11 -8.12 6.40 15.33
N PRO A 12 -7.12 5.55 15.05
CA PRO A 12 -6.70 4.55 16.00
C PRO A 12 -6.03 5.22 17.19
N GLU A 13 -6.30 4.71 18.40
CA GLU A 13 -5.87 5.37 19.64
C GLU A 13 -4.35 5.52 19.75
N ASN A 14 -3.56 4.52 19.34
CA ASN A 14 -2.09 4.56 19.48
C ASN A 14 -1.29 3.76 18.43
N GLN A 15 -1.94 3.07 17.49
CA GLN A 15 -1.26 2.16 16.54
C GLN A 15 -1.89 2.18 15.16
N ILE A 16 -1.25 1.57 14.17
CA ILE A 16 -1.92 1.32 12.89
C ILE A 16 -3.05 0.30 13.14
N CYS A 17 -4.26 0.56 12.62
CA CYS A 17 -5.36 -0.39 12.79
C CYS A 17 -5.07 -1.68 12.00
N GLN A 18 -5.73 -2.78 12.39
CA GLN A 18 -5.48 -4.10 11.82
C GLN A 18 -5.62 -4.14 10.29
N SER A 19 -6.63 -3.47 9.72
CA SER A 19 -6.82 -3.45 8.26
C SER A 19 -5.68 -2.74 7.54
N CYS A 20 -5.21 -1.62 8.07
CA CYS A 20 -4.09 -0.89 7.51
C CYS A 20 -2.75 -1.63 7.71
N LEU A 21 -2.59 -2.36 8.81
CA LEU A 21 -1.42 -3.21 9.05
C LEU A 21 -1.34 -4.33 8.01
N VAL A 22 -2.46 -5.04 7.77
CA VAL A 22 -2.54 -6.09 6.75
C VAL A 22 -2.20 -5.53 5.36
N LEU A 23 -2.68 -4.33 5.01
CA LEU A 23 -2.34 -3.69 3.74
C LEU A 23 -0.84 -3.35 3.66
N TYR A 24 -0.25 -2.88 4.76
CA TYR A 24 1.18 -2.55 4.84
C TYR A 24 2.05 -3.79 4.65
N GLU A 25 1.81 -4.85 5.43
CA GLU A 25 2.55 -6.11 5.32
C GLU A 25 2.39 -6.75 3.94
N TYR A 26 1.19 -6.67 3.37
CA TYR A 26 0.94 -7.13 2.01
C TYR A 26 1.78 -6.35 0.99
N ALA A 27 1.85 -5.02 1.12
CA ALA A 27 2.61 -4.17 0.23
C ALA A 27 4.12 -4.45 0.32
N GLU A 28 4.65 -4.54 1.53
CA GLU A 28 6.07 -4.86 1.81
C GLU A 28 6.44 -6.20 1.19
N LYS A 29 5.67 -7.26 1.46
CA LYS A 29 5.93 -8.59 0.90
C LYS A 29 5.94 -8.59 -0.63
N ARG A 30 5.12 -7.76 -1.28
CA ARG A 30 5.11 -7.61 -2.75
C ARG A 30 6.32 -6.85 -3.28
N LEU A 31 6.86 -5.92 -2.51
CA LEU A 31 8.07 -5.18 -2.85
C LEU A 31 9.31 -6.08 -2.68
N GLU A 32 9.42 -6.79 -1.57
CA GLU A 32 10.51 -7.74 -1.29
C GLU A 32 10.63 -8.83 -2.37
N ASN A 33 9.49 -9.35 -2.83
CA ASN A 33 9.44 -10.38 -3.87
C ASN A 33 9.32 -9.80 -5.29
N CYS A 34 9.59 -8.51 -5.48
CA CYS A 34 9.49 -7.92 -6.80
C CYS A 34 10.66 -8.34 -7.69
N GLN A 35 10.37 -9.00 -8.80
CA GLN A 35 11.37 -9.40 -9.80
C GLN A 35 12.18 -8.23 -10.38
N PHE A 36 11.64 -7.00 -10.33
CA PHE A 36 12.33 -5.80 -10.83
C PHE A 36 13.29 -5.20 -9.80
N GLY A 37 13.19 -5.61 -8.52
CA GLY A 37 14.04 -5.10 -7.44
C GLY A 37 14.07 -3.57 -7.38
N GLU A 38 15.27 -3.01 -7.41
CA GLU A 38 15.51 -1.56 -7.38
C GLU A 38 15.11 -0.85 -8.68
N ASN A 39 15.14 -1.54 -9.82
CA ASN A 39 14.75 -1.00 -11.13
C ASN A 39 13.22 -0.98 -11.34
N LYS A 40 12.46 -1.21 -10.26
CA LYS A 40 11.01 -1.32 -10.30
C LYS A 40 10.38 0.03 -10.68
N PRO A 41 9.54 0.09 -11.73
CA PRO A 41 8.75 1.28 -12.00
C PRO A 41 7.68 1.48 -10.92
N THR A 42 7.07 2.67 -10.89
CA THR A 42 5.92 2.90 -10.00
C THR A 42 4.82 1.86 -10.24
N CYS A 43 4.06 1.49 -9.21
CA CYS A 43 3.03 0.46 -9.34
C CYS A 43 1.99 0.78 -10.44
N LYS A 44 1.79 2.07 -10.73
CA LYS A 44 0.93 2.56 -11.82
C LYS A 44 1.47 2.20 -13.21
N ASN A 45 2.80 2.23 -13.39
CA ASN A 45 3.48 1.97 -14.66
C ASN A 45 4.08 0.55 -14.73
N CYS A 46 3.88 -0.28 -13.69
CA CYS A 46 4.41 -1.63 -13.65
C CYS A 46 3.71 -2.52 -14.67
N HIS A 47 4.47 -3.17 -15.54
CA HIS A 47 3.93 -4.10 -16.54
C HIS A 47 3.33 -5.37 -15.93
N ILE A 48 3.78 -5.74 -14.73
CA ILE A 48 3.32 -6.95 -14.03
C ILE A 48 2.64 -6.50 -12.74
N HIS A 49 1.32 -6.32 -12.82
CA HIS A 49 0.54 -5.86 -11.68
C HIS A 49 0.31 -7.00 -10.68
N CYS A 50 1.20 -7.11 -9.68
CA CYS A 50 1.25 -8.21 -8.72
C CYS A 50 0.26 -8.09 -7.54
N TYR A 51 -0.44 -6.96 -7.39
CA TYR A 51 -1.43 -6.75 -6.34
C TYR A 51 -2.75 -7.46 -6.68
N LYS A 52 -3.34 -8.14 -5.71
CA LYS A 52 -4.72 -8.63 -5.78
C LYS A 52 -5.67 -7.46 -6.02
N PRO A 53 -6.79 -7.63 -6.75
CA PRO A 53 -7.73 -6.56 -7.07
C PRO A 53 -8.13 -5.74 -5.84
N ASP A 54 -8.61 -6.38 -4.77
CA ASP A 54 -9.07 -5.69 -3.55
C ASP A 54 -7.94 -4.89 -2.87
N MET A 55 -6.75 -5.49 -2.74
CA MET A 55 -5.58 -4.82 -2.16
C MET A 55 -5.12 -3.64 -3.03
N ARG A 56 -5.30 -3.74 -4.34
CA ARG A 56 -4.99 -2.66 -5.29
C ARG A 56 -5.96 -1.50 -5.13
N GLU A 57 -7.22 -1.75 -4.86
CA GLU A 57 -8.20 -0.70 -4.58
C GLU A 57 -7.87 0.02 -3.27
N GLU A 58 -7.57 -0.74 -2.21
CA GLU A 58 -7.20 -0.18 -0.91
C GLU A 58 -5.94 0.69 -0.99
N ILE A 59 -4.87 0.21 -1.65
CA ILE A 59 -3.65 1.01 -1.78
C ILE A 59 -3.89 2.27 -2.63
N ARG A 60 -4.80 2.23 -3.62
CA ARG A 60 -5.16 3.42 -4.41
C ARG A 60 -5.87 4.47 -3.58
N LYS A 61 -6.70 4.09 -2.61
CA LYS A 61 -7.31 5.02 -1.65
C LYS A 61 -6.24 5.71 -0.82
N VAL A 62 -5.27 4.95 -0.31
CA VAL A 62 -4.13 5.48 0.44
C VAL A 62 -3.30 6.46 -0.41
N MET A 63 -2.94 6.08 -1.63
CA MET A 63 -2.13 6.91 -2.54
C MET A 63 -2.87 8.20 -2.92
N ARG A 64 -4.17 8.11 -3.22
CA ARG A 64 -5.01 9.29 -3.49
C ARG A 64 -5.05 10.26 -2.31
N TYR A 65 -5.10 9.73 -1.10
CA TYR A 65 -5.06 10.55 0.12
C TYR A 65 -3.69 11.20 0.35
N ALA A 66 -2.60 10.45 0.15
CA ALA A 66 -1.24 10.90 0.44
C ALA A 66 -0.66 11.88 -0.61
N GLY A 67 -1.31 12.01 -1.76
CA GLY A 67 -0.85 12.83 -2.89
C GLY A 67 -0.26 11.99 -4.03
N PRO A 68 -0.45 12.38 -5.30
CA PRO A 68 0.02 11.65 -6.48
C PRO A 68 1.54 11.74 -6.71
#